data_AF-A0A952P4B4-F1
#
_entry.id   AF-A0A952P4B4-F1
#
_cell.length_a   1.000
_cell.length_b   1.000
_cell.length_c   1.000
_cell.angle_alpha   90.00
_cell.angle_beta   90.00
_cell.angle_gamma   90.00
#
_symmetry.space_group_name_H-M   'P 1'
#
loop_
_entity.id
_entity.type
_entity.pdbx_description
1 polymer ?
#
loop_
_entity_poly.entity_id
_entity_poly.type
_entity_poly.pdbx_seq_one_letter_code
_entity_poly.pdbx_strand_id
1 'polypeptide(L)'
;MARKKKQVSHFIPQPKRIPSIDDILNQYFENEDGENKKLQDFFKAYYGFLQKSREEKLEEIVDTLSAVADASVNASYTRIVQLKYGDPLSVVGSLSGPGGRFNIGNGMGHTKPFSCLYVANDFYTAFCECYHYPPEYMRGNVRALQMALQKPSDFMSVELSVNIEKCIDLRDKDSLRRFTEVISQIKPTEEFRDWAKELGYFSLRTVQTHGELYRTLLTKDFLKNYYLLEMPSNSQWFGYYCLMAGIQGIIYPSVRDGAGHNIGVLVENLKDTDSFVEITGELPLLAPDRRIINSSNYEFFKIRTAKKQLLS
;
A
#
# COMPACT_ATOMS: atom_id res chain seq x y z
N MET A 1 -34.34 -17.41 61.28
CA MET A 1 -33.57 -16.35 60.59
C MET A 1 -32.40 -17.00 59.87
N ALA A 2 -32.51 -17.24 58.56
CA ALA A 2 -31.47 -17.91 57.77
C ALA A 2 -30.55 -16.87 57.10
N ARG A 3 -29.24 -16.96 57.38
CA ARG A 3 -28.17 -16.14 56.77
C ARG A 3 -28.06 -16.45 55.27
N LYS A 4 -28.36 -15.46 54.41
CA LYS A 4 -27.99 -15.49 52.98
C LYS A 4 -26.47 -15.41 52.85
N LYS A 5 -25.83 -16.48 52.35
CA LYS A 5 -24.44 -16.45 51.89
C LYS A 5 -24.33 -15.54 50.66
N LYS A 6 -23.56 -14.46 50.76
CA LYS A 6 -23.13 -13.64 49.61
C LYS A 6 -22.19 -14.49 48.76
N GLN A 7 -22.63 -14.85 47.57
CA GLN A 7 -21.80 -15.47 46.54
C GLN A 7 -20.89 -14.37 45.98
N VAL A 8 -19.60 -14.40 46.31
CA VAL A 8 -18.61 -13.50 45.72
C VAL A 8 -18.25 -14.08 44.35
N SER A 9 -18.85 -13.53 43.29
CA SER A 9 -18.47 -13.85 41.92
C SER A 9 -17.03 -13.43 41.71
N HIS A 10 -16.12 -14.40 41.61
CA HIS A 10 -14.77 -14.14 41.13
C HIS A 10 -14.88 -13.81 39.64
N PHE A 11 -14.88 -12.52 39.33
CA PHE A 11 -14.75 -12.04 37.97
C PHE A 11 -13.33 -12.36 37.52
N ILE A 12 -13.15 -13.49 36.82
CA ILE A 12 -11.91 -13.78 36.12
C ILE A 12 -11.93 -12.88 34.89
N PRO A 13 -11.03 -11.87 34.77
CA PRO A 13 -10.96 -11.05 33.58
C PRO A 13 -10.71 -11.97 32.39
N GLN A 14 -11.61 -11.97 31.42
CA GLN A 14 -11.37 -12.67 30.17
C GLN A 14 -10.08 -12.09 29.57
N PRO A 15 -9.11 -12.91 29.14
CA PRO A 15 -7.92 -12.41 28.49
C PRO A 15 -8.36 -11.58 27.28
N LYS A 16 -8.08 -10.27 27.32
CA LYS A 16 -8.36 -9.38 26.19
C LYS A 16 -7.65 -9.95 24.97
N ARG A 17 -8.41 -10.10 23.87
CA ARG A 17 -7.86 -10.52 22.58
C ARG A 17 -6.75 -9.56 22.18
N ILE A 18 -5.77 -10.04 21.43
CA ILE A 18 -4.70 -9.21 20.87
C ILE A 18 -5.38 -8.09 20.10
N PRO A 19 -5.17 -6.84 20.49
CA PRO A 19 -5.62 -5.76 19.67
C PRO A 19 -4.78 -5.80 18.39
N SER A 20 -5.46 -5.98 17.25
CA SER A 20 -4.89 -5.65 15.93
C SER A 20 -4.34 -4.23 15.97
N ILE A 21 -3.49 -3.85 15.00
CA ILE A 21 -3.10 -2.43 14.86
C ILE A 21 -4.35 -1.55 14.95
N ASP A 22 -5.48 -1.94 14.34
CA ASP A 22 -6.76 -1.23 14.43
C ASP A 22 -7.37 -1.13 15.83
N ASP A 23 -7.20 -2.13 16.69
CA ASP A 23 -7.70 -2.11 18.08
C ASP A 23 -6.83 -1.24 19.00
N ILE A 24 -5.53 -1.18 18.72
CA ILE A 24 -4.56 -0.29 19.40
C ILE A 24 -4.83 1.16 19.00
N LEU A 25 -5.18 1.37 17.72
CA LEU A 25 -5.54 2.66 17.15
C LEU A 25 -6.84 3.24 17.74
N ASN A 26 -7.85 2.41 18.01
CA ASN A 26 -9.09 2.90 18.62
C ASN A 26 -8.88 3.36 20.07
N GLN A 27 -7.96 2.75 20.82
CA GLN A 27 -7.59 3.21 22.17
C GLN A 27 -6.73 4.49 22.15
N TYR A 28 -5.99 4.72 21.05
CA TYR A 28 -5.11 5.88 20.86
C TYR A 28 -5.86 7.21 20.70
N PHE A 29 -7.08 7.20 20.17
CA PHE A 29 -7.89 8.42 20.00
C PHE A 29 -8.67 8.80 21.28
N GLU A 30 -8.66 7.96 22.32
CA GLU A 30 -9.54 8.10 23.48
C GLU A 30 -8.83 8.56 24.77
N ASN A 31 -7.49 8.57 24.85
CA ASN A 31 -6.74 8.77 26.11
C ASN A 31 -5.74 9.95 26.12
N GLU A 32 -5.51 10.52 27.33
CA GLU A 32 -4.70 11.71 27.61
C GLU A 32 -3.17 11.55 27.41
N ASP A 33 -2.50 12.68 27.16
CA ASP A 33 -1.17 12.88 26.54
C ASP A 33 0.05 12.07 27.06
N GLY A 34 -0.01 11.49 28.27
CA GLY A 34 1.14 10.81 28.91
C GLY A 34 1.32 9.34 28.52
N GLU A 35 0.24 8.58 28.40
CA GLU A 35 0.28 7.15 28.03
C GLU A 35 0.57 6.97 26.53
N ASN A 36 0.12 7.92 25.71
CA ASN A 36 0.35 7.92 24.27
C ASN A 36 1.83 7.98 23.90
N LYS A 37 2.66 8.71 24.67
CA LYS A 37 4.10 8.82 24.42
C LYS A 37 4.82 7.49 24.62
N LYS A 38 4.54 6.76 25.71
CA LYS A 38 5.15 5.45 25.98
C LYS A 38 4.79 4.43 24.90
N LEU A 39 3.55 4.50 24.41
CA LEU A 39 3.07 3.63 23.34
C LEU A 39 3.74 3.97 22.00
N GLN A 40 3.91 5.25 21.67
CA GLN A 40 4.67 5.69 20.50
C GLN A 40 6.13 5.22 20.57
N ASP A 41 6.80 5.40 21.71
CA ASP A 41 8.20 5.00 21.90
C ASP A 41 8.36 3.48 21.72
N PHE A 42 7.43 2.70 22.29
CA PHE A 42 7.37 1.25 22.08
C PHE A 42 7.25 0.88 20.60
N PHE A 43 6.29 1.48 19.88
CA PHE A 43 6.09 1.15 18.47
C PHE A 43 7.26 1.58 17.61
N LYS A 44 7.83 2.77 17.83
CA LYS A 44 9.03 3.21 17.09
C LYS A 44 10.18 2.22 17.28
N ALA A 45 10.45 1.80 18.52
CA ALA A 45 11.48 0.81 18.81
C ALA A 45 11.17 -0.56 18.17
N TYR A 46 9.92 -1.03 18.29
CA TYR A 46 9.50 -2.32 17.76
C TYR A 46 9.53 -2.37 16.23
N TYR A 47 9.06 -1.32 15.54
CA TYR A 47 9.15 -1.24 14.09
C TYR A 47 10.60 -1.09 13.60
N GLY A 48 11.44 -0.37 14.35
CA GLY A 48 12.89 -0.32 14.09
C GLY A 48 13.55 -1.70 14.19
N PHE A 49 13.18 -2.49 15.22
CA PHE A 49 13.60 -3.89 15.33
C PHE A 49 13.14 -4.72 14.13
N LEU A 50 11.86 -4.64 13.75
CA LEU A 50 11.34 -5.39 12.61
C LEU A 50 12.03 -5.02 11.30
N GLN A 51 12.32 -3.74 11.09
CA GLN A 51 13.07 -3.28 9.92
C GLN A 51 14.47 -3.93 9.89
N LYS A 52 15.21 -3.83 11.00
CA LYS A 52 16.55 -4.44 11.10
C LYS A 52 16.52 -5.96 10.86
N SER A 53 15.58 -6.67 11.47
CA SER A 53 15.47 -8.13 11.28
C SER A 53 15.07 -8.53 9.85
N ARG A 54 14.35 -7.66 9.12
CA ARG A 54 14.06 -7.89 7.70
C ARG A 54 15.28 -7.60 6.83
N GLU A 55 16.07 -6.58 7.18
CA GLU A 55 17.36 -6.29 6.53
C GLU A 55 18.32 -7.49 6.63
N GLU A 56 18.40 -8.12 7.80
CA GLU A 56 19.21 -9.33 8.04
C GLU A 56 18.75 -10.55 7.21
N LYS A 57 17.48 -10.56 6.77
CA LYS A 57 16.88 -11.59 5.93
C LYS A 57 16.64 -11.14 4.49
N LEU A 58 17.21 -9.99 4.09
CA LEU A 58 16.86 -9.36 2.81
C LEU A 58 17.14 -10.26 1.62
N GLU A 59 18.28 -10.95 1.60
CA GLU A 59 18.65 -11.90 0.54
C GLU A 59 17.63 -13.03 0.43
N GLU A 60 17.31 -13.70 1.54
CA GLU A 60 16.29 -14.77 1.60
C GLU A 60 14.91 -14.28 1.12
N ILE A 61 14.53 -13.06 1.51
CA ILE A 61 13.28 -12.41 1.09
C ILE A 61 13.27 -12.17 -0.43
N VAL A 62 14.34 -11.57 -0.95
CA VAL A 62 14.49 -11.19 -2.35
C VAL A 62 14.49 -12.43 -3.25
N ASP A 63 15.28 -13.44 -2.90
CA ASP A 63 15.36 -14.70 -3.64
C ASP A 63 14.01 -15.41 -3.66
N THR A 64 13.33 -15.46 -2.51
CA THR A 64 12.01 -16.06 -2.41
C THR A 64 10.99 -15.35 -3.29
N LEU A 65 10.94 -14.02 -3.25
CA LEU A 65 10.03 -13.23 -4.08
C LEU A 65 10.35 -13.37 -5.57
N SER A 66 11.64 -13.33 -5.92
CA SER A 66 12.10 -13.51 -7.30
C SER A 66 11.69 -14.87 -7.87
N ALA A 67 11.75 -15.93 -7.05
CA ALA A 67 11.41 -17.29 -7.43
C ALA A 67 9.89 -17.59 -7.52
N VAL A 68 9.04 -16.74 -6.95
CA VAL A 68 7.57 -16.90 -7.01
C VAL A 68 6.88 -15.91 -7.94
N ALA A 69 7.60 -14.91 -8.45
CA ALA A 69 7.05 -13.96 -9.41
C ALA A 69 7.04 -14.58 -10.81
N ASP A 70 6.01 -15.38 -11.08
CA ASP A 70 5.80 -16.13 -12.32
C ASP A 70 4.67 -15.58 -13.20
N ALA A 71 3.89 -14.63 -12.69
CA ALA A 71 2.81 -14.02 -13.42
C ALA A 71 3.32 -12.99 -14.44
N SER A 72 2.68 -12.94 -15.60
CA SER A 72 2.88 -11.89 -16.62
C SER A 72 1.55 -11.24 -16.97
N VAL A 73 1.59 -10.00 -17.43
CA VAL A 73 0.41 -9.24 -17.88
C VAL A 73 0.65 -8.73 -19.29
N ASN A 74 -0.31 -8.98 -20.18
CA ASN A 74 -0.43 -8.29 -21.46
C ASN A 74 -1.93 -8.01 -21.66
N ALA A 75 -2.37 -6.82 -21.24
CA ALA A 75 -3.78 -6.47 -21.22
C ALA A 75 -4.01 -4.95 -21.24
N SER A 76 -5.26 -4.57 -21.53
CA SER A 76 -5.72 -3.19 -21.41
C SER A 76 -6.04 -2.83 -19.96
N TYR A 77 -5.63 -1.63 -19.55
CA TYR A 77 -5.91 -1.03 -18.26
C TYR A 77 -6.37 0.42 -18.45
N THR A 78 -7.02 0.97 -17.44
CA THR A 78 -7.47 2.36 -17.40
C THR A 78 -6.79 3.12 -16.27
N ARG A 79 -6.45 4.39 -16.51
CA ARG A 79 -6.01 5.34 -15.48
C ARG A 79 -6.84 6.61 -15.53
N ILE A 80 -7.32 7.06 -14.37
CA ILE A 80 -7.93 8.37 -14.21
C ILE A 80 -6.91 9.39 -13.70
N VAL A 81 -6.85 10.53 -14.37
CA VAL A 81 -5.86 11.58 -14.10
C VAL A 81 -6.57 12.93 -14.06
N GLN A 82 -6.36 13.71 -13.00
CA GLN A 82 -6.90 15.06 -12.96
C GLN A 82 -6.14 15.94 -13.95
N LEU A 83 -6.84 16.71 -14.77
CA LEU A 83 -6.26 17.49 -15.87
C LEU A 83 -5.18 18.48 -15.39
N LYS A 84 -5.30 18.97 -14.15
CA LYS A 84 -4.30 19.86 -13.53
C LYS A 84 -2.89 19.25 -13.42
N TYR A 85 -2.76 17.93 -13.53
CA TYR A 85 -1.48 17.22 -13.50
C TYR A 85 -0.93 16.89 -14.90
N GLY A 86 -1.78 16.89 -15.94
CA GLY A 86 -1.41 16.94 -17.37
C GLY A 86 -0.69 15.73 -18.00
N ASP A 87 0.01 14.91 -17.23
CA ASP A 87 0.78 13.76 -17.73
C ASP A 87 0.21 12.42 -17.21
N PRO A 88 -0.43 11.62 -18.08
CA PRO A 88 -1.06 10.38 -17.66
C PRO A 88 -0.14 9.22 -17.29
N LEU A 89 1.15 9.27 -17.60
CA LEU A 89 2.12 8.25 -17.20
C LEU A 89 3.05 8.73 -16.09
N SER A 90 2.92 9.97 -15.64
CA SER A 90 3.71 10.49 -14.52
C SER A 90 3.51 9.67 -13.25
N VAL A 91 4.62 9.35 -12.60
CA VAL A 91 4.68 8.64 -11.31
C VAL A 91 5.00 9.58 -10.14
N VAL A 92 5.20 10.86 -10.40
CA VAL A 92 5.50 11.90 -9.40
C VAL A 92 4.52 11.89 -8.22
N GLY A 93 3.24 11.66 -8.50
CA GLY A 93 2.21 11.60 -7.45
C GLY A 93 2.51 10.51 -6.44
N SER A 94 3.00 9.34 -6.88
CA SER A 94 3.38 8.23 -6.01
C SER A 94 4.57 8.55 -5.11
N LEU A 95 5.42 9.52 -5.49
CA LEU A 95 6.57 9.94 -4.68
C LEU A 95 6.23 11.05 -3.66
N SER A 96 5.01 11.58 -3.70
CA SER A 96 4.60 12.69 -2.83
C SER A 96 4.12 12.19 -1.46
N GLY A 97 4.53 12.86 -0.38
CA GLY A 97 4.15 12.50 0.98
C GLY A 97 4.59 11.06 1.34
N PRO A 98 3.75 10.22 1.95
CA PRO A 98 4.12 8.86 2.32
C PRO A 98 4.26 7.90 1.13
N GLY A 99 3.74 8.28 -0.04
CA GLY A 99 3.62 7.41 -1.21
C GLY A 99 2.31 6.63 -1.28
N GLY A 100 2.23 5.67 -2.20
CA GLY A 100 1.06 4.83 -2.44
C GLY A 100 1.10 3.51 -1.67
N ARG A 101 0.17 2.61 -1.99
CA ARG A 101 0.02 1.31 -1.29
C ARG A 101 1.30 0.48 -1.32
N PHE A 102 1.94 0.37 -2.48
CA PHE A 102 3.10 -0.49 -2.71
C PHE A 102 4.36 0.31 -2.99
N ASN A 103 4.42 1.59 -2.62
CA ASN A 103 5.63 2.37 -2.77
C ASN A 103 5.86 3.38 -1.65
N ILE A 104 7.14 3.68 -1.40
CA ILE A 104 7.58 4.64 -0.40
C ILE A 104 7.80 5.99 -1.07
N GLY A 105 7.15 7.03 -0.53
CA GLY A 105 7.31 8.42 -0.98
C GLY A 105 8.40 9.20 -0.22
N ASN A 106 8.62 10.44 -0.65
CA ASN A 106 9.66 11.33 -0.11
C ASN A 106 9.44 11.76 1.35
N GLY A 107 8.25 11.53 1.91
CA GLY A 107 7.90 11.90 3.28
C GLY A 107 8.46 10.97 4.35
N MET A 108 9.13 9.87 3.98
CA MET A 108 9.68 8.88 4.91
C MET A 108 11.21 8.93 4.89
N GLY A 109 11.82 9.54 5.91
CA GLY A 109 13.26 9.87 5.93
C GLY A 109 14.21 8.67 6.08
N HIS A 110 13.70 7.47 6.38
CA HIS A 110 14.51 6.29 6.74
C HIS A 110 14.61 5.23 5.64
N THR A 111 13.95 5.43 4.49
CA THR A 111 13.97 4.47 3.38
C THR A 111 13.96 5.21 2.05
N LYS A 112 14.74 4.72 1.09
CA LYS A 112 14.83 5.36 -0.23
C LYS A 112 13.45 5.33 -0.92
N PRO A 113 12.92 6.47 -1.37
CA PRO A 113 11.68 6.50 -2.10
C PRO A 113 11.84 5.86 -3.48
N PHE A 114 10.75 5.26 -3.97
CA PHE A 114 10.69 4.65 -5.29
C PHE A 114 9.30 4.84 -5.89
N SER A 115 9.25 4.86 -7.21
CA SER A 115 8.03 5.18 -7.95
C SER A 115 7.15 3.96 -8.20
N CYS A 116 5.85 4.19 -8.24
CA CYS A 116 4.89 3.20 -8.69
C CYS A 116 3.80 3.85 -9.54
N LEU A 117 3.54 3.27 -10.70
CA LEU A 117 2.45 3.65 -11.58
C LEU A 117 1.24 2.75 -11.28
N TYR A 118 0.18 3.35 -10.73
CA TYR A 118 -1.06 2.65 -10.41
C TYR A 118 -2.07 2.81 -11.55
N VAL A 119 -2.57 1.67 -12.04
CA VAL A 119 -3.60 1.61 -13.08
C VAL A 119 -4.60 0.49 -12.74
N ALA A 120 -5.85 0.66 -13.18
CA ALA A 120 -6.95 -0.24 -12.86
C ALA A 120 -7.40 -1.02 -14.10
N ASN A 121 -7.99 -2.19 -13.94
CA ASN A 121 -8.36 -3.05 -15.06
C ASN A 121 -9.48 -2.48 -15.95
N ASP A 122 -10.25 -1.51 -15.44
CA ASP A 122 -11.30 -0.82 -16.17
C ASP A 122 -11.56 0.58 -15.60
N PHE A 123 -12.38 1.35 -16.33
CA PHE A 123 -12.81 2.69 -15.92
C PHE A 123 -13.50 2.73 -14.56
N TYR A 124 -14.38 1.77 -14.28
CA TYR A 124 -15.19 1.78 -13.07
C TYR A 124 -14.30 1.62 -11.83
N THR A 125 -13.35 0.70 -11.91
CA THR A 125 -12.32 0.46 -10.90
C THR A 125 -11.41 1.67 -10.75
N ALA A 126 -10.93 2.25 -11.86
CA ALA A 126 -10.13 3.49 -11.84
C ALA A 126 -10.86 4.64 -11.14
N PHE A 127 -12.17 4.77 -11.38
CA PHE A 127 -13.01 5.80 -10.78
C PHE A 127 -13.17 5.57 -9.27
N CYS A 128 -13.45 4.34 -8.86
CA CYS A 128 -13.56 3.98 -7.45
C CYS A 128 -12.24 4.22 -6.69
N GLU A 129 -11.09 3.93 -7.30
CA GLU A 129 -9.78 4.20 -6.69
C GLU A 129 -9.49 5.71 -6.59
N CYS A 130 -9.84 6.49 -7.61
CA CYS A 130 -9.58 7.94 -7.63
C CYS A 130 -10.51 8.72 -6.67
N TYR A 131 -11.80 8.38 -6.63
CA TYR A 131 -12.83 9.15 -5.93
C TYR A 131 -13.40 8.47 -4.69
N HIS A 132 -12.96 7.23 -4.39
CA HIS A 132 -13.41 6.40 -3.26
C HIS A 132 -14.88 5.98 -3.29
N TYR A 133 -15.61 6.28 -4.37
CA TYR A 133 -17.01 5.94 -4.58
C TYR A 133 -17.23 5.56 -6.04
N PRO A 134 -18.21 4.69 -6.34
CA PRO A 134 -18.56 4.40 -7.73
C PRO A 134 -19.22 5.59 -8.43
N PRO A 135 -19.17 5.67 -9.77
CA PRO A 135 -19.70 6.78 -10.54
C PRO A 135 -21.18 7.12 -10.24
N GLU A 136 -21.99 6.10 -10.01
CA GLU A 136 -23.41 6.16 -9.70
C GLU A 136 -23.72 6.44 -8.22
N TYR A 137 -22.70 6.48 -7.35
CA TYR A 137 -22.91 6.71 -5.93
C TYR A 137 -23.54 8.08 -5.68
N MET A 138 -24.59 8.07 -4.86
CA MET A 138 -25.27 9.27 -4.37
C MET A 138 -25.47 9.20 -2.87
N ARG A 139 -25.20 10.31 -2.17
CA ARG A 139 -25.58 10.52 -0.78
C ARG A 139 -26.58 11.67 -0.72
N GLY A 140 -27.87 11.34 -0.60
CA GLY A 140 -28.95 12.30 -0.84
C GLY A 140 -28.95 12.75 -2.31
N ASN A 141 -28.85 14.05 -2.54
CA ASN A 141 -28.80 14.65 -3.89
C ASN A 141 -27.37 14.96 -4.38
N VAL A 142 -26.34 14.44 -3.71
CA VAL A 142 -24.92 14.72 -4.02
C VAL A 142 -24.28 13.47 -4.62
N ARG A 143 -23.81 13.57 -5.86
CA ARG A 143 -23.08 12.52 -6.60
C ARG A 143 -21.62 12.44 -6.17
N ALA A 144 -20.96 11.30 -6.44
CA ALA A 144 -19.54 11.08 -6.15
C ALA A 144 -18.61 12.25 -6.56
N LEU A 145 -18.70 12.73 -7.80
CA LEU A 145 -17.88 13.87 -8.27
C LEU A 145 -18.17 15.16 -7.51
N GLN A 146 -19.44 15.41 -7.15
CA GLN A 146 -19.81 16.59 -6.36
C GLN A 146 -19.26 16.50 -4.93
N MET A 147 -19.23 15.31 -4.33
CA MET A 147 -18.58 15.09 -3.02
C MET A 147 -17.07 15.33 -3.10
N ALA A 148 -16.45 14.98 -4.22
CA ALA A 148 -15.03 15.23 -4.48
C ALA A 148 -14.73 16.68 -4.91
N LEU A 149 -15.74 17.56 -5.02
CA LEU A 149 -15.61 18.91 -5.57
C LEU A 149 -14.97 18.91 -6.97
N GLN A 150 -15.39 17.98 -7.82
CA GLN A 150 -14.92 17.82 -9.20
C GLN A 150 -16.10 17.82 -10.19
N LYS A 151 -15.80 18.20 -11.43
CA LYS A 151 -16.68 18.07 -12.59
C LYS A 151 -16.15 16.96 -13.51
N PRO A 152 -17.00 16.37 -14.38
CA PRO A 152 -16.52 15.44 -15.41
C PRO A 152 -15.41 16.01 -16.30
N SER A 153 -15.37 17.34 -16.47
CA SER A 153 -14.34 18.05 -17.21
C SER A 153 -13.00 18.21 -16.48
N ASP A 154 -12.89 17.83 -15.21
CA ASP A 154 -11.69 18.08 -14.40
C ASP A 154 -10.71 16.91 -14.42
N PHE A 155 -11.09 15.78 -15.02
CA PHE A 155 -10.27 14.59 -15.18
C PHE A 155 -10.37 14.02 -16.58
N MET A 156 -9.42 13.15 -16.90
CA MET A 156 -9.44 12.31 -18.09
C MET A 156 -9.32 10.84 -17.68
N SER A 157 -10.02 9.98 -18.41
CA SER A 157 -9.78 8.53 -18.40
C SER A 157 -8.89 8.18 -19.57
N VAL A 158 -7.81 7.45 -19.29
CA VAL A 158 -6.81 7.09 -20.29
C VAL A 158 -6.71 5.58 -20.35
N GLU A 159 -6.92 5.04 -21.55
CA GLU A 159 -6.74 3.62 -21.86
C GLU A 159 -5.26 3.33 -22.14
N LEU A 160 -4.78 2.25 -21.55
CA LEU A 160 -3.38 1.86 -21.50
C LEU A 160 -3.22 0.42 -21.97
N SER A 161 -2.18 0.15 -22.76
CA SER A 161 -1.65 -1.20 -22.96
C SER A 161 -0.55 -1.44 -21.94
N VAL A 162 -0.69 -2.49 -21.15
CA VAL A 162 0.27 -2.86 -20.10
C VAL A 162 0.87 -4.22 -20.46
N ASN A 163 2.18 -4.24 -20.69
CA ASN A 163 2.97 -5.44 -20.93
C ASN A 163 4.04 -5.57 -19.83
N ILE A 164 3.88 -6.54 -18.93
CA ILE A 164 4.77 -6.76 -17.78
C ILE A 164 5.12 -8.24 -17.69
N GLU A 165 6.41 -8.57 -17.73
CA GLU A 165 6.90 -9.95 -17.77
C GLU A 165 6.93 -10.62 -16.39
N LYS A 166 7.22 -9.86 -15.33
CA LYS A 166 7.43 -10.39 -13.97
C LYS A 166 6.56 -9.68 -12.94
N CYS A 167 5.49 -10.36 -12.54
CA CYS A 167 4.51 -9.87 -11.57
C CYS A 167 4.36 -10.82 -10.37
N ILE A 168 3.87 -10.27 -9.26
CA ILE A 168 3.17 -11.05 -8.23
C ILE A 168 1.68 -10.77 -8.34
N ASP A 169 0.87 -11.84 -8.37
CA ASP A 169 -0.59 -11.74 -8.40
C ASP A 169 -1.19 -11.97 -7.01
N LEU A 170 -1.59 -10.87 -6.36
CA LEU A 170 -2.29 -10.88 -5.08
C LEU A 170 -3.81 -11.08 -5.23
N ARG A 171 -4.34 -11.42 -6.41
CA ARG A 171 -5.71 -11.95 -6.51
C ARG A 171 -5.75 -13.41 -6.05
N ASP A 172 -4.64 -14.12 -6.26
CA ASP A 172 -4.37 -15.39 -5.60
C ASP A 172 -3.68 -15.15 -4.25
N LYS A 173 -4.30 -15.62 -3.16
CA LYS A 173 -3.75 -15.48 -1.81
C LYS A 173 -2.55 -16.39 -1.57
N ASP A 174 -2.46 -17.49 -2.31
CA ASP A 174 -1.37 -18.47 -2.17
C ASP A 174 -0.04 -17.97 -2.73
N SER A 175 -0.05 -16.92 -3.57
CA SER A 175 1.17 -16.24 -4.06
C SER A 175 2.06 -15.74 -2.92
N LEU A 176 1.46 -15.43 -1.76
CA LEU A 176 2.16 -14.94 -0.58
C LEU A 176 2.71 -16.05 0.33
N ARG A 177 2.43 -17.34 0.05
CA ARG A 177 2.74 -18.45 0.96
C ARG A 177 4.22 -18.53 1.31
N ARG A 178 5.09 -18.65 0.29
CA ARG A 178 6.54 -18.76 0.50
C ARG A 178 7.14 -17.52 1.14
N PHE A 179 6.73 -16.33 0.70
CA PHE A 179 7.19 -15.08 1.32
C PHE A 179 6.79 -15.01 2.80
N THR A 180 5.58 -15.49 3.15
CA THR A 180 5.12 -15.55 4.54
C THR A 180 5.95 -16.51 5.39
N GLU A 181 6.34 -17.66 4.84
CA GLU A 181 7.20 -18.63 5.53
C GLU A 181 8.52 -17.99 5.98
N VAL A 182 9.13 -17.15 5.13
CA VAL A 182 10.36 -16.41 5.45
C VAL A 182 10.13 -15.37 6.55
N ILE A 183 9.18 -14.44 6.36
CA ILE A 183 8.97 -13.34 7.32
C ILE A 183 8.41 -13.81 8.67
N SER A 184 7.68 -14.93 8.68
CA SER A 184 7.12 -15.49 9.91
C SER A 184 8.20 -15.94 10.90
N GLN A 185 9.43 -16.19 10.42
CA GLN A 185 10.57 -16.53 11.27
C GLN A 185 11.06 -15.35 12.11
N ILE A 186 10.71 -14.11 11.75
CA ILE A 186 11.04 -12.91 12.53
C ILE A 186 10.12 -12.86 13.76
N LYS A 187 10.69 -13.12 14.94
CA LYS A 187 9.98 -13.12 16.22
C LYS A 187 10.42 -11.94 17.08
N PRO A 188 9.50 -11.29 17.81
CA PRO A 188 9.88 -10.33 18.83
C PRO A 188 10.71 -11.00 19.93
N THR A 189 11.75 -10.29 20.39
CA THR A 189 12.57 -10.66 21.55
C THR A 189 11.74 -10.68 22.83
N GLU A 190 12.27 -11.31 23.90
CA GLU A 190 11.60 -11.31 25.21
C GLU A 190 11.42 -9.88 25.75
N GLU A 191 12.42 -9.01 25.55
CA GLU A 191 12.36 -7.59 25.92
C GLU A 191 11.12 -6.88 25.34
N PHE A 192 10.85 -7.02 24.04
CA PHE A 192 9.66 -6.42 23.44
C PHE A 192 8.36 -7.06 23.92
N ARG A 193 8.38 -8.35 24.28
CA ARG A 193 7.19 -9.02 24.85
C ARG A 193 6.89 -8.52 26.25
N ASP A 194 7.91 -8.26 27.06
CA ASP A 194 7.73 -7.76 28.41
C ASP A 194 7.31 -6.28 28.40
N TRP A 195 7.92 -5.46 27.53
CA TRP A 195 7.49 -4.07 27.34
C TRP A 195 6.04 -3.98 26.85
N ALA A 196 5.62 -4.87 25.95
CA ALA A 196 4.22 -4.96 25.52
C ALA A 196 3.28 -5.31 26.71
N LYS A 197 3.66 -6.27 27.57
CA LYS A 197 2.86 -6.64 28.76
C LYS A 197 2.73 -5.47 29.74
N GLU A 198 3.79 -4.70 29.96
CA GLU A 198 3.77 -3.51 30.82
C GLU A 198 2.78 -2.46 30.32
N LEU A 199 2.64 -2.34 29.00
CA LEU A 199 1.66 -1.48 28.33
C LEU A 199 0.24 -2.10 28.26
N GLY A 200 0.02 -3.26 28.88
CA GLY A 200 -1.28 -3.95 28.89
C GLY A 200 -1.55 -4.83 27.66
N TYR A 201 -0.55 -5.06 26.81
CA TYR A 201 -0.65 -5.89 25.60
C TYR A 201 -0.03 -7.27 25.83
N PHE A 202 -0.88 -8.28 26.02
CA PHE A 202 -0.44 -9.61 26.45
C PHE A 202 0.14 -10.50 25.34
N SER A 203 0.06 -10.12 24.07
CA SER A 203 0.89 -10.78 23.06
C SER A 203 1.20 -9.91 21.85
N LEU A 204 2.47 -9.56 21.75
CA LEU A 204 3.08 -9.04 20.55
C LEU A 204 3.27 -10.19 19.55
N ARG A 205 2.53 -10.18 18.43
CA ARG A 205 2.67 -11.19 17.38
C ARG A 205 2.98 -10.52 16.05
N THR A 206 3.97 -11.07 15.34
CA THR A 206 4.22 -10.75 13.94
C THR A 206 3.24 -11.53 13.06
N VAL A 207 3.13 -11.16 11.78
CA VAL A 207 2.36 -11.92 10.78
C VAL A 207 2.86 -13.36 10.72
N GLN A 208 1.97 -14.35 10.93
CA GLN A 208 2.31 -15.77 10.97
C GLN A 208 1.79 -16.55 9.77
N THR A 209 0.73 -16.06 9.11
CA THR A 209 0.08 -16.78 8.01
C THR A 209 -0.06 -15.89 6.78
N HIS A 210 -0.07 -16.49 5.60
CA HIS A 210 -0.26 -15.74 4.35
C HIS A 210 -1.62 -15.05 4.30
N GLY A 211 -2.66 -15.64 4.92
CA GLY A 211 -3.95 -14.98 5.08
C GLY A 211 -3.91 -13.74 5.97
N GLU A 212 -3.10 -13.73 7.04
CA GLU A 212 -2.82 -12.53 7.82
C GLU A 212 -2.05 -11.50 7.00
N LEU A 213 -0.97 -11.93 6.34
CA LEU A 213 -0.16 -11.04 5.50
C LEU A 213 -1.04 -10.33 4.46
N TYR A 214 -1.81 -11.11 3.70
CA TYR A 214 -2.76 -10.65 2.69
C TYR A 214 -3.66 -9.52 3.21
N ARG A 215 -4.27 -9.71 4.39
CA ARG A 215 -5.12 -8.68 5.02
C ARG A 215 -4.35 -7.42 5.35
N THR A 216 -3.11 -7.54 5.84
CA THR A 216 -2.28 -6.36 6.14
C THR A 216 -1.83 -5.61 4.89
N LEU A 217 -1.60 -6.31 3.76
CA LEU A 217 -1.22 -5.66 2.49
C LEU A 217 -2.39 -4.90 1.87
N LEU A 218 -3.62 -5.40 2.05
CA LEU A 218 -4.83 -4.86 1.43
C LEU A 218 -5.74 -4.08 2.39
N THR A 219 -5.23 -3.69 3.56
CA THR A 219 -6.01 -2.83 4.46
C THR A 219 -6.32 -1.47 3.80
N LYS A 220 -7.53 -0.95 4.00
CA LYS A 220 -7.95 0.36 3.47
C LYS A 220 -7.12 1.50 4.07
N ASP A 221 -6.67 1.30 5.30
CA ASP A 221 -6.05 2.32 6.13
C ASP A 221 -4.53 2.19 6.22
N PHE A 222 -3.88 1.75 5.13
CA PHE A 222 -2.45 1.43 5.13
C PHE A 222 -1.58 2.64 5.53
N LEU A 223 -2.01 3.88 5.28
CA LEU A 223 -1.28 5.09 5.65
C LEU A 223 -1.31 5.44 7.15
N LYS A 224 -2.09 4.74 7.98
CA LYS A 224 -2.13 5.01 9.44
C LYS A 224 -0.73 4.92 10.08
N ASN A 225 0.08 3.95 9.66
CA ASN A 225 1.46 3.81 10.16
C ASN A 225 2.30 5.07 9.93
N TYR A 226 2.13 5.72 8.78
CA TYR A 226 2.85 6.95 8.46
C TYR A 226 2.43 8.09 9.37
N TYR A 227 1.13 8.36 9.51
CA TYR A 227 0.65 9.51 10.28
C TYR A 227 0.92 9.42 11.78
N LEU A 228 1.11 8.21 12.31
CA LEU A 228 1.25 7.98 13.75
C LEU A 228 2.68 7.64 14.17
N LEU A 229 3.40 6.89 13.34
CA LEU A 229 4.71 6.35 13.66
C LEU A 229 5.81 6.88 12.73
N GLU A 230 5.44 7.60 11.66
CA GLU A 230 6.35 8.02 10.59
C GLU A 230 7.04 6.83 9.90
N MET A 231 6.36 5.68 9.86
CA MET A 231 6.88 4.41 9.35
C MET A 231 6.11 3.90 8.12
N PRO A 232 6.79 3.20 7.18
CA PRO A 232 6.10 2.54 6.08
C PRO A 232 5.16 1.45 6.58
N SER A 233 4.05 1.29 5.87
CA SER A 233 3.11 0.18 6.07
C SER A 233 3.68 -1.14 5.57
N ASN A 234 3.05 -2.26 5.95
CA ASN A 234 3.45 -3.58 5.47
C ASN A 234 3.37 -3.69 3.93
N SER A 235 2.39 -3.04 3.28
CA SER A 235 2.27 -3.03 1.83
C SER A 235 3.39 -2.25 1.15
N GLN A 236 3.86 -1.16 1.77
CA GLN A 236 4.98 -0.39 1.25
C GLN A 236 6.31 -1.13 1.40
N TRP A 237 6.52 -1.80 2.54
CA TRP A 237 7.66 -2.71 2.72
C TRP A 237 7.62 -3.87 1.73
N PHE A 238 6.45 -4.46 1.50
CA PHE A 238 6.29 -5.50 0.50
C PHE A 238 6.66 -5.01 -0.91
N GLY A 239 6.19 -3.81 -1.30
CA GLY A 239 6.58 -3.19 -2.55
C GLY A 239 8.08 -2.92 -2.66
N TYR A 240 8.73 -2.52 -1.56
CA TYR A 240 10.18 -2.36 -1.50
C TYR A 240 10.91 -3.67 -1.74
N TYR A 241 10.46 -4.78 -1.15
CA TYR A 241 11.07 -6.09 -1.42
C TYR A 241 10.81 -6.57 -2.84
N CYS A 242 9.63 -6.28 -3.41
CA CYS A 242 9.35 -6.54 -4.82
C CYS A 242 10.29 -5.76 -5.74
N LEU A 243 10.53 -4.48 -5.42
CA LEU A 243 11.50 -3.66 -6.13
C LEU A 243 12.88 -4.31 -6.12
N MET A 244 13.37 -4.71 -4.94
CA MET A 244 14.67 -5.36 -4.79
C MET A 244 14.77 -6.71 -5.52
N ALA A 245 13.66 -7.43 -5.66
CA ALA A 245 13.58 -8.71 -6.38
C ALA A 245 13.43 -8.60 -7.91
N GLY A 246 13.52 -7.38 -8.45
CA GLY A 246 13.35 -7.14 -9.89
C GLY A 246 11.92 -7.39 -10.38
N ILE A 247 10.93 -7.41 -9.49
CA ILE A 247 9.52 -7.58 -9.85
C ILE A 247 9.02 -6.27 -10.43
N GLN A 248 8.38 -6.32 -11.59
CA GLN A 248 7.92 -5.14 -12.32
C GLN A 248 6.49 -4.75 -11.96
N GLY A 249 5.66 -5.71 -11.55
CA GLY A 249 4.24 -5.47 -11.28
C GLY A 249 3.72 -6.19 -10.05
N ILE A 250 2.79 -5.55 -9.35
CA ILE A 250 2.00 -6.18 -8.29
C ILE A 250 0.54 -6.05 -8.69
N ILE A 251 -0.10 -7.17 -9.02
CA ILE A 251 -1.53 -7.22 -9.33
C ILE A 251 -2.28 -7.41 -8.01
N TYR A 252 -3.34 -6.66 -7.76
CA TYR A 252 -4.10 -6.76 -6.52
C TYR A 252 -5.57 -6.41 -6.70
N PRO A 253 -6.49 -7.04 -5.96
CA PRO A 253 -7.90 -6.69 -6.05
C PRO A 253 -8.13 -5.26 -5.57
N SER A 254 -9.09 -4.55 -6.18
CA SER A 254 -9.49 -3.24 -5.68
C SER A 254 -10.09 -3.38 -4.29
N VAL A 255 -9.60 -2.56 -3.36
CA VAL A 255 -10.18 -2.46 -2.01
C VAL A 255 -11.40 -1.54 -1.98
N ARG A 256 -11.70 -0.86 -3.10
CA ARG A 256 -12.75 0.15 -3.20
C ARG A 256 -14.04 -0.42 -3.75
N ASP A 257 -14.01 -1.12 -4.88
CA ASP A 257 -15.20 -1.74 -5.47
C ASP A 257 -15.41 -3.22 -5.11
N GLY A 258 -14.34 -3.93 -4.71
CA GLY A 258 -14.38 -5.35 -4.34
C GLY A 258 -14.58 -6.34 -5.50
N ALA A 259 -14.61 -5.88 -6.75
CA ALA A 259 -14.82 -6.71 -7.95
C ALA A 259 -13.70 -6.56 -8.99
N GLY A 260 -13.17 -5.35 -9.16
CA GLY A 260 -12.08 -5.04 -10.05
C GLY A 260 -10.70 -5.36 -9.46
N HIS A 261 -9.67 -5.05 -10.24
CA HIS A 261 -8.28 -5.19 -9.82
C HIS A 261 -7.40 -4.08 -10.38
N ASN A 262 -6.27 -3.90 -9.75
CA ASN A 262 -5.26 -2.91 -10.10
C ASN A 262 -3.93 -3.60 -10.35
N ILE A 263 -3.04 -2.90 -11.02
CA ILE A 263 -1.62 -3.20 -11.03
C ILE A 263 -0.84 -1.97 -10.57
N GLY A 264 0.08 -2.19 -9.62
CA GLY A 264 1.13 -1.24 -9.28
C GLY A 264 2.39 -1.61 -10.03
N VAL A 265 2.78 -0.80 -11.02
CA VAL A 265 3.99 -1.01 -11.83
C VAL A 265 5.18 -0.30 -11.18
N LEU A 266 6.18 -1.08 -10.78
CA LEU A 266 7.45 -0.61 -10.21
C LEU A 266 8.38 -0.18 -11.36
N VAL A 267 8.28 1.09 -11.74
CA VAL A 267 8.82 1.58 -13.02
C VAL A 267 10.34 1.47 -13.12
N GLU A 268 11.05 1.50 -11.99
CA GLU A 268 12.49 1.27 -11.95
C GLU A 268 12.91 -0.12 -12.43
N ASN A 269 12.04 -1.12 -12.29
CA ASN A 269 12.30 -2.50 -12.70
C ASN A 269 11.94 -2.78 -14.16
N LEU A 270 11.46 -1.76 -14.90
CA LEU A 270 11.32 -1.86 -16.36
C LEU A 270 12.67 -1.79 -17.07
N LYS A 271 13.71 -1.32 -16.37
CA LYS A 271 15.08 -1.24 -16.88
C LYS A 271 15.56 -2.61 -17.34
N ASP A 272 16.19 -2.64 -18.52
CA ASP A 272 16.79 -3.83 -19.11
C ASP A 272 15.76 -4.95 -19.41
N THR A 273 14.49 -4.58 -19.67
CA THR A 273 13.39 -5.51 -20.00
C THR A 273 12.57 -5.02 -21.20
N ASP A 274 11.69 -5.88 -21.75
CA ASP A 274 10.74 -5.53 -22.83
C ASP A 274 9.37 -5.08 -22.28
N SER A 275 9.28 -4.89 -20.96
CA SER A 275 8.06 -4.47 -20.28
C SER A 275 7.80 -2.98 -20.48
N PHE A 276 6.53 -2.63 -20.67
CA PHE A 276 6.10 -1.25 -20.94
C PHE A 276 4.67 -0.96 -20.47
N VAL A 277 4.36 0.33 -20.34
CA VAL A 277 2.98 0.84 -20.26
C VAL A 277 2.80 1.94 -21.30
N GLU A 278 1.86 1.78 -22.21
CA GLU A 278 1.63 2.68 -23.35
C GLU A 278 0.20 3.22 -23.37
N ILE A 279 0.03 4.49 -23.70
CA ILE A 279 -1.27 5.11 -23.95
C ILE A 279 -1.77 4.73 -25.34
N THR A 280 -2.87 4.00 -25.38
CA THR A 280 -3.49 3.53 -26.64
C THR A 280 -4.44 4.56 -27.25
N GLY A 281 -5.03 5.45 -26.43
CA GLY A 281 -5.91 6.53 -26.88
C GLY A 281 -5.20 7.69 -27.58
N GLU A 282 -5.95 8.49 -28.32
CA GLU A 282 -5.44 9.73 -28.92
C GLU A 282 -5.31 10.84 -27.87
N LEU A 283 -4.09 11.35 -27.68
CA LEU A 283 -3.79 12.53 -26.88
C LEU A 283 -2.94 13.49 -27.73
N PRO A 284 -3.57 14.32 -28.60
CA PRO A 284 -2.87 15.07 -29.64
C PRO A 284 -1.83 16.07 -29.10
N LEU A 285 -2.01 16.53 -27.87
CA LEU A 285 -1.13 17.49 -27.21
C LEU A 285 -0.02 16.82 -26.38
N LEU A 286 -0.04 15.50 -26.25
CA LEU A 286 0.97 14.75 -25.52
C LEU A 286 2.09 14.34 -26.48
N ALA A 287 3.32 14.74 -26.15
CA ALA A 287 4.49 14.41 -26.96
C ALA A 287 4.66 12.88 -27.07
N PRO A 288 5.09 12.34 -28.24
CA PRO A 288 5.19 10.89 -28.48
C PRO A 288 6.03 10.14 -27.45
N ASP A 289 7.13 10.74 -26.99
CA ASP A 289 8.03 10.20 -25.97
C ASP A 289 7.40 10.09 -24.56
N ARG A 290 6.25 10.76 -24.35
CA ARG A 290 5.44 10.68 -23.11
C ARG A 290 4.27 9.71 -23.22
N ARG A 291 4.09 9.05 -24.36
CA ARG A 291 3.00 8.08 -24.57
C ARG A 291 3.32 6.67 -24.09
N ILE A 292 4.59 6.38 -23.84
CA ILE A 292 5.04 5.07 -23.40
C ILE A 292 6.09 5.21 -22.30
N ILE A 293 5.99 4.40 -21.26
CA ILE A 293 7.07 4.17 -20.30
C ILE A 293 7.65 2.77 -20.52
N ASN A 294 8.96 2.68 -20.68
CA ASN A 294 9.70 1.45 -20.92
C ASN A 294 11.15 1.55 -20.39
N SER A 295 11.95 0.52 -20.65
CA SER A 295 13.37 0.44 -20.27
C SER A 295 14.21 1.68 -20.63
N SER A 296 13.91 2.36 -21.76
CA SER A 296 14.72 3.48 -22.25
C SER A 296 14.40 4.83 -21.62
N ASN A 297 13.21 5.00 -21.03
CA ASN A 297 12.71 6.32 -20.61
C ASN A 297 12.02 6.36 -19.24
N TYR A 298 12.00 5.27 -18.46
CA TYR A 298 11.31 5.24 -17.17
C TYR A 298 11.74 6.33 -16.18
N GLU A 299 13.02 6.75 -16.20
CA GLU A 299 13.51 7.84 -15.35
C GLU A 299 12.85 9.20 -15.67
N PHE A 300 12.44 9.44 -16.91
CA PHE A 300 11.80 10.70 -17.32
C PHE A 300 10.49 10.94 -16.57
N PHE A 301 9.71 9.88 -16.30
CA PHE A 301 8.40 9.97 -15.66
C PHE A 301 8.45 10.22 -14.15
N LYS A 302 9.64 10.12 -13.54
CA LYS A 302 9.90 10.37 -12.11
C LYS A 302 10.11 11.84 -11.79
N ILE A 303 10.39 12.66 -12.79
CA ILE A 303 10.69 14.08 -12.62
C ILE A 303 9.39 14.89 -12.72
N ARG A 304 9.15 15.81 -11.78
CA ARG A 304 8.18 16.88 -12.00
C ARG A 304 8.68 17.68 -13.18
N THR A 305 8.02 17.56 -14.33
CA THR A 305 8.18 18.58 -15.36
C THR A 305 7.65 19.87 -14.72
N ALA A 306 8.56 20.71 -14.23
CA ALA A 306 8.22 22.08 -13.90
C ALA A 306 7.51 22.65 -15.14
N LYS A 307 6.34 23.27 -14.95
CA LYS A 307 5.64 23.99 -16.02
C LYS A 307 6.64 24.83 -16.83
N LYS A 308 7.05 24.30 -17.97
CA LYS A 308 7.65 25.00 -19.10
C LYS A 308 7.02 24.33 -20.29
N GLN A 309 5.97 24.95 -20.84
CA GLN A 309 5.31 24.69 -22.14
C GLN A 309 3.77 24.78 -22.11
N LEU A 310 3.17 25.66 -21.31
CA LEU A 310 1.76 26.05 -21.55
C LEU A 310 1.53 27.57 -21.45
N LEU A 311 2.56 28.37 -21.74
CA LEU A 311 2.45 29.80 -22.08
C LEU A 311 3.68 30.19 -22.93
N SER A 312 3.68 29.79 -24.20
CA SER A 312 4.40 30.44 -25.30
C SER A 312 3.58 30.29 -26.56
#